data_AF-A0A369Q7Q1-F1
#
_entry.id   AF-A0A369Q7Q1-F1
#
_cell.length_a   1.000
_cell.length_b   1.000
_cell.length_c   1.000
_cell.angle_alpha   90.00
_cell.angle_beta   90.00
_cell.angle_gamma   90.00
#
_symmetry.space_group_name_H-M   'P 1'
#
loop_
_entity.id
_entity.type
_entity.pdbx_description
1 polymer ?
#
loop_
_entity_poly.entity_id
_entity_poly.type
_entity_poly.pdbx_seq_one_letter_code
_entity_poly.pdbx_strand_id
1 'polypeptide(L)'
;MSGPQTSVSTTSRSATSDASDPSATKSGLFAALGAYVIWGFLPLYLILVKIVPPTEFVAWRIIWTLPLCLLIVMLRGQRHALMTAVRSGAVMLTLLLTAVLIAINWLVYIWAIQNGEVYAASLGYYINPLLNVVLGTVFLGEKLTRRQWAAVALAACGVALLLGGALTTLWISLTLAASFGTYGLLRKRVDVGAVPGLTIESAILILPAMAAVVYFAGLPAGSSFGNDLSLSLLIMLGGVLTAVPLLLFAIAARRMAYSTLGFIQFLAPTIVFILGLTVFGQELKTVQLACFILIWSAAAIFVWDIWARQQRPPLVPSEPAKG
;
A
#
# COMPACT_ATOMS: atom_id res chain seq x y z
N MET A 1 40.76 -4.16 -51.73
CA MET A 1 39.38 -3.64 -51.86
C MET A 1 38.45 -4.73 -51.33
N SER A 2 38.42 -4.93 -50.02
CA SER A 2 37.46 -4.33 -49.06
C SER A 2 36.06 -4.93 -49.24
N GLY A 3 35.73 -5.90 -48.37
CA GLY A 3 34.51 -6.72 -48.42
C GLY A 3 33.22 -5.98 -48.03
N PRO A 4 32.06 -6.64 -48.18
CA PRO A 4 30.75 -6.02 -47.97
C PRO A 4 30.43 -5.91 -46.48
N GLN A 5 30.10 -4.69 -46.03
CA GLN A 5 29.62 -4.40 -44.69
C GLN A 5 28.17 -4.87 -44.56
N THR A 6 27.92 -5.78 -43.61
CA THR A 6 26.59 -6.13 -43.11
C THR A 6 26.16 -5.10 -42.09
N SER A 7 25.20 -4.23 -42.45
CA SER A 7 24.56 -3.31 -41.52
C SER A 7 23.52 -4.06 -40.69
N VAL A 8 23.87 -4.33 -39.43
CA VAL A 8 22.91 -4.83 -38.42
C VAL A 8 22.04 -3.66 -37.97
N SER A 9 20.77 -3.66 -38.38
CA SER A 9 19.76 -2.72 -37.91
C SER A 9 19.34 -3.06 -36.48
N THR A 10 19.93 -2.37 -35.51
CA THR A 10 19.50 -2.40 -34.11
C THR A 10 18.10 -1.80 -34.00
N THR A 11 17.08 -2.65 -33.97
CA THR A 11 15.71 -2.19 -33.74
C THR A 11 15.56 -1.82 -32.27
N SER A 12 15.68 -0.52 -31.99
CA SER A 12 15.31 0.10 -30.72
C SER A 12 13.85 -0.22 -30.40
N ARG A 13 13.60 -1.17 -29.49
CA ARG A 13 12.28 -1.35 -28.87
C ARG A 13 11.98 -0.12 -28.02
N SER A 14 11.15 0.77 -28.56
CA SER A 14 10.59 1.89 -27.83
C SER A 14 9.76 1.37 -26.64
N ALA A 15 10.00 1.96 -25.46
CA ALA A 15 9.38 1.63 -24.18
C ALA A 15 7.95 2.19 -24.06
N THR A 16 7.05 1.82 -24.99
CA THR A 16 5.65 2.24 -24.97
C THR A 16 4.69 1.09 -25.32
N SER A 17 4.67 0.00 -24.54
CA SER A 17 3.56 -0.97 -24.64
C SER A 17 3.27 -1.85 -23.41
N ASP A 18 3.84 -1.60 -22.23
CA ASP A 18 3.66 -2.52 -21.08
C ASP A 18 2.28 -2.45 -20.39
N ALA A 19 1.34 -1.64 -20.87
CA ALA A 19 -0.02 -1.55 -20.32
C ALA A 19 -1.02 -2.54 -20.95
N SER A 20 -0.62 -3.35 -21.94
CA SER A 20 -1.53 -4.21 -22.72
C SER A 20 -1.40 -5.72 -22.48
N ASP A 21 -0.55 -6.19 -21.55
CA ASP A 21 -0.50 -7.62 -21.19
C ASP A 21 -1.59 -7.99 -20.17
N PRO A 22 -2.64 -8.74 -20.56
CA PRO A 22 -3.74 -9.10 -19.66
C PRO A 22 -3.27 -9.95 -18.47
N SER A 23 -2.16 -10.67 -18.62
CA SER A 23 -1.58 -11.50 -17.56
C SER A 23 -0.96 -10.66 -16.45
N ALA A 24 -0.30 -9.56 -16.81
CA ALA A 24 0.30 -8.61 -15.88
C ALA A 24 -0.77 -7.87 -15.05
N THR A 25 -1.87 -7.47 -15.68
CA THR A 25 -3.02 -6.84 -15.00
C THR A 25 -3.71 -7.79 -14.03
N LYS A 26 -3.98 -9.04 -14.43
CA LYS A 26 -4.56 -10.07 -13.54
C LYS A 26 -3.68 -10.31 -12.33
N SER A 27 -2.37 -10.43 -12.53
CA SER A 27 -1.43 -10.61 -11.42
C SER A 27 -1.38 -9.41 -10.47
N GLY A 28 -1.54 -8.18 -10.99
CA GLY A 28 -1.67 -6.98 -10.16
C GLY A 28 -2.90 -6.99 -9.25
N LEU A 29 -4.05 -7.41 -9.78
CA LEU A 29 -5.31 -7.50 -9.01
C LEU A 29 -5.21 -8.49 -7.86
N PHE A 30 -4.69 -9.70 -8.09
CA PHE A 30 -4.52 -10.68 -7.01
C PHE A 30 -3.56 -10.20 -5.93
N ALA A 31 -2.50 -9.50 -6.32
CA ALA A 31 -1.58 -8.89 -5.36
C ALA A 31 -2.28 -7.79 -4.53
N ALA A 32 -3.09 -6.93 -5.15
CA ALA A 32 -3.86 -5.91 -4.44
C ALA A 32 -4.84 -6.55 -3.43
N LEU A 33 -5.63 -7.53 -3.88
CA LEU A 33 -6.58 -8.23 -3.02
C LEU A 33 -5.87 -8.91 -1.84
N GLY A 34 -4.78 -9.62 -2.11
CA GLY A 34 -3.98 -10.26 -1.05
C GLY A 34 -3.45 -9.26 -0.02
N ALA A 35 -2.93 -8.11 -0.46
CA ALA A 35 -2.45 -7.07 0.45
C ALA A 35 -3.57 -6.54 1.35
N TYR A 36 -4.71 -6.15 0.78
CA TYR A 36 -5.82 -5.54 1.52
C TYR A 36 -6.60 -6.53 2.39
N VAL A 37 -6.65 -7.81 2.01
CA VAL A 37 -7.20 -8.86 2.88
C VAL A 37 -6.31 -9.03 4.11
N ILE A 38 -5.00 -9.17 3.94
CA ILE A 38 -4.07 -9.32 5.08
C ILE A 38 -4.16 -8.10 6.01
N TRP A 39 -4.16 -6.88 5.46
CA TRP A 39 -4.32 -5.67 6.28
C TRP A 39 -5.70 -5.55 6.94
N GLY A 40 -6.77 -5.96 6.27
CA GLY A 40 -8.11 -5.97 6.83
C GLY A 40 -8.24 -6.85 8.07
N PHE A 41 -7.54 -7.99 8.11
CA PHE A 41 -7.49 -8.89 9.26
C PHE A 41 -6.41 -8.55 10.30
N LEU A 42 -5.55 -7.57 10.02
CA LEU A 42 -4.44 -7.18 10.91
C LEU A 42 -4.89 -6.86 12.35
N PRO A 43 -6.06 -6.21 12.61
CA PRO A 43 -6.50 -5.95 13.97
C PRO A 43 -6.62 -7.20 14.87
N LEU A 44 -6.97 -8.37 14.32
CA LEU A 44 -7.02 -9.62 15.09
C LEU A 44 -5.65 -10.00 15.65
N TYR A 45 -4.61 -9.82 14.84
CA TYR A 45 -3.23 -10.06 15.25
C TYR A 45 -2.77 -9.00 16.27
N LEU A 46 -3.14 -7.72 16.09
CA LEU A 46 -2.74 -6.64 17.01
C LEU A 46 -3.27 -6.84 18.43
N ILE A 47 -4.40 -7.53 18.61
CA ILE A 47 -4.91 -7.89 19.94
C ILE A 47 -3.97 -8.83 20.68
N LEU A 48 -3.30 -9.75 19.96
CA LEU A 48 -2.39 -10.74 20.54
C LEU A 48 -1.08 -10.11 21.04
N VAL A 49 -0.69 -8.96 20.48
CA VAL A 49 0.55 -8.24 20.81
C VAL A 49 0.27 -6.90 21.50
N LYS A 50 -0.96 -6.65 21.96
CA LYS A 50 -1.39 -5.36 22.53
C LYS A 50 -0.59 -4.91 23.77
N ILE A 51 0.06 -5.85 24.46
CA ILE A 51 0.88 -5.58 25.64
C ILE A 51 2.22 -4.92 25.28
N VAL A 52 2.66 -5.04 24.01
CA VAL A 52 3.92 -4.48 23.54
C VAL A 52 3.75 -2.98 23.26
N PRO A 53 4.62 -2.11 23.81
CA PRO A 53 4.62 -0.68 23.50
C PRO A 53 4.66 -0.42 21.98
N PRO A 54 3.95 0.59 21.43
CA PRO A 54 3.85 0.81 19.99
C PRO A 54 5.20 0.94 19.28
N THR A 55 6.08 1.73 19.87
CA THR A 55 7.40 2.08 19.32
C THR A 55 8.32 0.86 19.34
N GLU A 56 8.31 0.10 20.44
CA GLU A 56 9.04 -1.16 20.56
C GLU A 56 8.54 -2.18 19.52
N PHE A 57 7.21 -2.31 19.39
CA PHE A 57 6.59 -3.24 18.47
C PHE A 57 6.94 -2.92 17.01
N VAL A 58 6.88 -1.65 16.59
CA VAL A 58 7.30 -1.22 15.25
C VAL A 58 8.78 -1.51 15.01
N ALA A 59 9.63 -1.25 16.00
CA ALA A 59 11.06 -1.51 15.90
C ALA A 59 11.37 -3.00 15.66
N TRP A 60 10.76 -3.90 16.45
CA TRP A 60 10.92 -5.34 16.24
C TRP A 60 10.36 -5.82 14.90
N ARG A 61 9.23 -5.26 14.44
CA ARG A 61 8.69 -5.57 13.11
C ARG A 61 9.68 -5.21 11.99
N ILE A 62 10.36 -4.07 12.09
CA ILE A 62 11.40 -3.66 11.12
C ILE A 62 12.58 -4.64 11.16
N ILE A 63 13.07 -4.95 12.37
CA ILE A 63 14.20 -5.88 12.56
C ILE A 63 13.91 -7.25 11.95
N TRP A 64 12.69 -7.78 12.10
CA TRP A 64 12.31 -9.08 11.54
C TRP A 64 11.86 -9.03 10.07
N THR A 65 11.51 -7.86 9.54
CA THR A 65 11.20 -7.67 8.11
C THR A 65 12.47 -7.78 7.26
N LEU A 66 13.59 -7.21 7.72
CA LEU A 66 14.85 -7.17 6.99
C LEU A 66 15.43 -8.57 6.63
N PRO A 67 15.61 -9.52 7.57
CA PRO A 67 16.16 -10.84 7.26
C PRO A 67 15.25 -11.62 6.31
N LEU A 68 13.93 -11.50 6.46
CA LEU A 68 12.97 -12.08 5.52
C LEU A 68 13.16 -11.52 4.10
N CYS A 69 13.26 -10.20 3.97
CA CYS A 69 13.48 -9.57 2.67
C CYS A 69 14.83 -9.97 2.04
N LEU A 70 15.90 -10.00 2.83
CA LEU A 70 17.22 -10.45 2.40
C LEU A 70 17.18 -11.92 1.92
N LEU A 71 16.51 -12.79 2.66
CA LEU A 71 16.31 -14.18 2.25
C LEU A 71 15.58 -14.26 0.89
N ILE A 72 14.50 -13.49 0.71
CA ILE A 72 13.77 -13.46 -0.57
C ILE A 72 14.65 -12.91 -1.70
N VAL A 73 15.49 -11.89 -1.44
CA VAL A 73 16.45 -11.37 -2.43
C VAL A 73 17.44 -12.47 -2.85
N MET A 74 17.97 -13.22 -1.88
CA MET A 74 18.92 -14.31 -2.14
C MET A 74 18.27 -15.44 -2.94
N LEU A 75 17.09 -15.91 -2.52
CA LEU A 75 16.37 -17.01 -3.18
C LEU A 75 15.92 -16.65 -4.61
N ARG A 76 15.58 -15.38 -4.86
CA ARG A 76 15.14 -14.90 -6.17
C ARG A 76 16.28 -14.35 -7.05
N GLY A 77 17.53 -14.44 -6.61
CA GLY A 77 18.69 -13.95 -7.37
C GLY A 77 18.70 -12.43 -7.61
N GLN A 78 17.99 -11.63 -6.81
CA GLN A 78 17.81 -10.18 -7.03
C GLN A 78 18.96 -9.33 -6.47
N ARG A 79 20.11 -9.94 -6.17
CA ARG A 79 21.28 -9.25 -5.57
C ARG A 79 21.78 -8.10 -6.45
N HIS A 80 21.83 -8.32 -7.76
CA HIS A 80 22.26 -7.28 -8.69
C HIS A 80 21.32 -6.06 -8.66
N ALA A 81 20.00 -6.28 -8.74
CA ALA A 81 19.00 -5.22 -8.67
C ALA A 81 19.07 -4.42 -7.35
N LEU A 82 19.32 -5.10 -6.23
CA LEU A 82 19.55 -4.45 -4.94
C LEU A 82 20.78 -3.54 -4.98
N MET A 83 21.92 -4.03 -5.48
CA MET A 83 23.15 -3.24 -5.57
C MET A 83 23.02 -2.07 -6.55
N THR A 84 22.33 -2.25 -7.67
CA THR A 84 22.05 -1.15 -8.62
C THR A 84 21.23 -0.05 -7.96
N ALA A 85 20.20 -0.41 -7.19
CA ALA A 85 19.37 0.57 -6.47
C ALA A 85 20.16 1.35 -5.42
N VAL A 86 21.02 0.68 -4.64
CA VAL A 86 21.88 1.32 -3.62
C VAL A 86 22.87 2.31 -4.23
N ARG A 87 23.37 2.03 -5.44
CA ARG A 87 24.32 2.91 -6.14
C ARG A 87 23.66 4.12 -6.80
N SER A 88 22.33 4.14 -6.93
CA SER A 88 21.60 5.25 -7.54
C SER A 88 21.15 6.25 -6.47
N GLY A 89 21.79 7.41 -6.43
CA GLY A 89 21.45 8.48 -5.46
C GLY A 89 19.98 8.92 -5.53
N ALA A 90 19.40 8.99 -6.74
CA ALA A 90 17.99 9.36 -6.93
C ALA A 90 17.03 8.29 -6.38
N VAL A 91 17.33 7.00 -6.60
CA VAL A 91 16.56 5.89 -6.04
C VAL A 91 16.70 5.87 -4.51
N MET A 92 17.90 6.14 -3.99
CA MET A 92 18.15 6.20 -2.54
C MET A 92 17.43 7.35 -1.86
N LEU A 93 17.41 8.53 -2.45
CA LEU A 93 16.62 9.63 -1.92
C LEU A 93 15.13 9.27 -1.88
N THR A 94 14.62 8.66 -2.96
CA THR A 94 13.21 8.25 -3.01
C THR A 94 12.91 7.18 -1.95
N LEU A 95 13.79 6.19 -1.78
CA LEU A 95 13.61 5.10 -0.81
C LEU A 95 13.80 5.56 0.64
N LEU A 96 14.63 6.57 0.88
CA LEU A 96 14.71 7.25 2.17
C LEU A 96 13.39 7.95 2.50
N LEU A 97 12.83 8.71 1.55
CA LEU A 97 11.54 9.38 1.74
C LEU A 97 10.41 8.37 1.98
N THR A 98 10.35 7.28 1.22
CA THR A 98 9.31 6.25 1.42
C THR A 98 9.50 5.49 2.73
N ALA A 99 10.74 5.22 3.16
CA ALA A 99 11.03 4.65 4.48
C ALA A 99 10.53 5.56 5.62
N VAL A 100 10.75 6.87 5.53
CA VAL A 100 10.24 7.83 6.53
C VAL A 100 8.71 7.87 6.51
N LEU A 101 8.09 7.97 5.34
CA LEU A 101 6.62 8.01 5.22
C LEU A 101 5.96 6.76 5.81
N ILE A 102 6.50 5.57 5.53
CA ILE A 102 5.91 4.33 6.01
C ILE A 102 6.15 4.12 7.51
N ALA A 103 7.29 4.58 8.06
CA ALA A 103 7.54 4.58 9.49
C ALA A 103 6.57 5.50 10.24
N ILE A 104 6.35 6.73 9.75
CA ILE A 104 5.34 7.66 10.29
C ILE A 104 3.97 7.01 10.26
N ASN A 105 3.61 6.36 9.14
CA ASN A 105 2.32 5.70 9.00
C ASN A 105 2.10 4.62 10.08
N TRP A 106 3.05 3.71 10.27
CA TRP A 106 2.91 2.64 11.25
C TRP A 106 2.87 3.15 12.69
N LEU A 107 3.71 4.12 13.03
CA LEU A 107 3.75 4.70 14.37
C LEU A 107 2.44 5.40 14.71
N VAL A 108 1.94 6.25 13.81
CA VAL A 108 0.65 6.95 14.00
C VAL A 108 -0.50 5.95 14.07
N TYR A 109 -0.50 4.93 13.22
CA TYR A 109 -1.56 3.92 13.24
C TYR A 109 -1.58 3.14 14.56
N ILE A 110 -0.45 2.58 14.99
CA ILE A 110 -0.41 1.78 16.22
C ILE A 110 -0.65 2.66 17.44
N TRP A 111 -0.09 3.86 17.48
CA TRP A 111 -0.36 4.83 18.54
C TRP A 111 -1.86 5.15 18.61
N ALA A 112 -2.52 5.42 17.48
CA ALA A 112 -3.95 5.70 17.43
C ALA A 112 -4.78 4.52 17.97
N ILE A 113 -4.51 3.30 17.49
CA ILE A 113 -5.23 2.11 17.95
C ILE A 113 -5.03 1.88 19.46
N GLN A 114 -3.81 2.00 19.97
CA GLN A 114 -3.52 1.78 21.38
C GLN A 114 -4.08 2.87 22.31
N ASN A 115 -4.24 4.11 21.82
CA ASN A 115 -4.87 5.20 22.58
C ASN A 115 -6.40 5.27 22.41
N GLY A 116 -7.02 4.27 21.75
CA GLY A 116 -8.47 4.24 21.56
C GLY A 116 -8.98 5.11 20.40
N GLU A 117 -8.10 5.74 19.63
CA GLU A 117 -8.40 6.56 18.45
C GLU A 117 -8.71 5.73 17.20
N VAL A 118 -9.44 4.63 17.38
CA VAL A 118 -9.79 3.67 16.34
C VAL A 118 -10.61 4.34 15.23
N TYR A 119 -11.54 5.23 15.61
CA TYR A 119 -12.38 5.95 14.67
C TYR A 119 -11.55 6.85 13.73
N ALA A 120 -10.58 7.59 14.27
CA ALA A 120 -9.70 8.45 13.49
C ALA A 120 -8.78 7.64 12.55
N ALA A 121 -8.27 6.51 13.03
CA ALA A 121 -7.48 5.59 12.21
C ALA A 121 -8.30 5.02 11.02
N SER A 122 -9.53 4.55 11.29
CA SER A 122 -10.44 4.05 10.25
C SER A 122 -10.81 5.14 9.24
N LEU A 123 -11.09 6.36 9.70
CA LEU A 123 -11.36 7.50 8.81
C LEU A 123 -10.18 7.77 7.87
N GLY A 124 -8.95 7.70 8.35
CA GLY A 124 -7.75 7.83 7.52
C GLY A 124 -7.69 6.81 6.39
N TYR A 125 -8.06 5.56 6.66
CA TYR A 125 -8.12 4.52 5.63
C TYR A 125 -9.30 4.64 4.67
N TYR A 126 -10.35 5.38 5.03
CA TYR A 126 -11.40 5.75 4.09
C TYR A 126 -11.02 6.95 3.21
N ILE A 127 -10.23 7.91 3.73
CA ILE A 127 -9.69 9.04 2.95
C ILE A 127 -8.65 8.57 1.93
N ASN A 128 -7.80 7.60 2.30
CA ASN A 128 -6.65 7.15 1.51
C ASN A 128 -7.00 6.71 0.06
N PRO A 129 -8.06 5.90 -0.20
CA PRO A 129 -8.58 5.64 -1.55
C PRO A 129 -8.81 6.87 -2.42
N LEU A 130 -9.45 7.91 -1.85
CA LEU A 130 -9.76 9.16 -2.56
C LEU A 130 -8.47 9.91 -2.87
N LEU A 131 -7.55 9.96 -1.91
CA LEU A 131 -6.24 10.56 -2.11
C LEU A 131 -5.46 9.83 -3.22
N ASN A 132 -5.49 8.51 -3.28
CA ASN A 132 -4.82 7.75 -4.34
C ASN A 132 -5.37 8.11 -5.72
N VAL A 133 -6.68 8.33 -5.85
CA VAL A 133 -7.29 8.81 -7.11
C VAL A 133 -6.77 10.18 -7.48
N VAL A 134 -6.74 11.14 -6.54
CA VAL A 134 -6.22 12.49 -6.78
C VAL A 134 -4.73 12.45 -7.13
N LEU A 135 -3.95 11.66 -6.42
CA LEU A 135 -2.52 11.50 -6.70
C LEU A 135 -2.30 10.85 -8.07
N GLY A 136 -3.12 9.85 -8.43
CA GLY A 136 -3.07 9.21 -9.74
C GLY A 136 -3.40 10.17 -10.89
N THR A 137 -4.44 11.00 -10.74
CA THR A 137 -4.82 11.96 -11.78
C THR A 137 -3.77 13.06 -11.95
N VAL A 138 -3.34 13.68 -10.85
CA VAL A 138 -2.47 14.86 -10.87
C VAL A 138 -1.04 14.49 -11.22
N PHE A 139 -0.50 13.44 -10.59
CA PHE A 139 0.91 13.10 -10.72
C PHE A 139 1.16 12.03 -11.79
N LEU A 140 0.24 11.09 -12.01
CA LEU A 140 0.45 10.01 -12.98
C LEU A 140 -0.28 10.24 -14.31
N GLY A 141 -1.05 11.32 -14.41
CA GLY A 141 -1.82 11.65 -15.62
C GLY A 141 -2.95 10.66 -15.90
N GLU A 142 -3.44 9.95 -14.88
CA GLU A 142 -4.53 8.99 -15.02
C GLU A 142 -5.82 9.71 -15.42
N LYS A 143 -6.39 9.35 -16.57
CA LYS A 143 -7.62 9.97 -17.07
C LYS A 143 -8.84 9.19 -16.57
N LEU A 144 -9.48 9.73 -15.54
CA LEU A 144 -10.75 9.20 -15.05
C LEU A 144 -11.92 9.64 -15.93
N THR A 145 -12.92 8.78 -15.93
CA THR A 145 -14.12 8.92 -16.74
C THR A 145 -15.17 9.69 -15.93
N ARG A 146 -16.20 10.22 -16.59
CA ARG A 146 -17.28 10.93 -15.87
C ARG A 146 -17.95 10.04 -14.81
N ARG A 147 -18.10 8.73 -15.09
CA ARG A 147 -18.67 7.76 -14.14
C ARG A 147 -17.73 7.47 -12.98
N GLN A 148 -16.43 7.36 -13.24
CA GLN A 148 -15.44 7.20 -12.18
C GLN A 148 -15.36 8.43 -11.28
N TRP A 149 -15.45 9.64 -11.84
CA TRP A 149 -15.55 10.87 -11.04
C TRP A 149 -16.83 10.94 -10.22
N ALA A 150 -17.97 10.49 -10.75
CA ALA A 150 -19.20 10.37 -9.99
C ALA A 150 -19.05 9.39 -8.81
N ALA A 151 -18.37 8.25 -9.02
CA ALA A 151 -18.02 7.32 -7.95
C ALA A 151 -17.12 7.97 -6.90
N VAL A 152 -16.09 8.72 -7.31
CA VAL A 152 -15.19 9.44 -6.38
C VAL A 152 -15.97 10.46 -5.55
N ALA A 153 -16.86 11.23 -6.17
CA ALA A 153 -17.71 12.19 -5.45
C ALA A 153 -18.63 11.49 -4.44
N LEU A 154 -19.24 10.35 -4.82
CA LEU A 154 -20.11 9.57 -3.93
C LEU A 154 -19.33 9.00 -2.74
N ALA A 155 -18.14 8.45 -2.97
CA ALA A 155 -17.26 8.00 -1.90
C ALA A 155 -16.81 9.16 -1.00
N ALA A 156 -16.48 10.33 -1.57
CA ALA A 156 -16.15 11.53 -0.81
C ALA A 156 -17.30 12.00 0.09
N CYS A 157 -18.55 11.93 -0.38
CA CYS A 157 -19.72 12.18 0.46
C CYS A 157 -19.78 11.19 1.64
N GLY A 158 -19.55 9.90 1.39
CA GLY A 158 -19.51 8.88 2.45
C GLY A 158 -18.44 9.17 3.50
N VAL A 159 -17.23 9.52 3.08
CA VAL A 159 -16.14 9.92 3.98
C VAL A 159 -16.47 11.21 4.73
N ALA A 160 -17.12 12.17 4.07
CA ALA A 160 -17.49 13.43 4.69
C ALA A 160 -18.50 13.27 5.83
N LEU A 161 -19.40 12.28 5.75
CA LEU A 161 -20.31 11.95 6.86
C LEU A 161 -19.55 11.56 8.14
N LEU A 162 -18.37 10.97 8.01
CA LEU A 162 -17.56 10.53 9.15
C LEU A 162 -16.70 11.65 9.75
N LEU A 163 -16.45 12.75 9.03
CA LEU A 163 -15.57 13.84 9.48
C LEU A 163 -16.00 14.45 10.83
N GLY A 164 -17.32 14.63 11.03
CA GLY A 164 -17.87 15.26 12.22
C GLY A 164 -17.51 14.52 13.53
N GLY A 165 -17.29 13.21 13.46
CA GLY A 165 -16.90 12.39 14.61
C GLY A 165 -15.41 12.40 14.95
N ALA A 166 -14.57 13.07 14.15
CA ALA A 166 -13.11 13.03 14.28
C ALA A 166 -12.46 14.43 14.22
N LEU A 167 -13.19 15.53 14.40
CA LEU A 167 -12.62 16.88 14.17
C LEU A 167 -11.35 17.16 15.00
N THR A 168 -11.33 16.74 16.27
CA THR A 168 -10.17 16.90 17.16
C THR A 168 -9.01 15.97 16.82
N THR A 169 -9.30 14.84 16.18
CA THR A 169 -8.35 13.76 15.88
C THR A 169 -8.07 13.62 14.38
N LEU A 170 -8.54 14.60 13.58
CA LEU A 170 -8.49 14.61 12.13
C LEU A 170 -7.05 14.55 11.59
N TRP A 171 -6.11 15.11 12.35
CA TRP A 171 -4.69 15.04 12.02
C TRP A 171 -4.21 13.59 11.88
N ILE A 172 -4.72 12.65 12.68
CA ILE A 172 -4.39 11.22 12.59
C ILE A 172 -4.82 10.70 11.22
N SER A 173 -6.08 10.95 10.85
CA SER A 173 -6.65 10.49 9.59
C SER A 173 -5.91 11.06 8.37
N LEU A 174 -5.61 12.36 8.41
CA LEU A 174 -4.88 13.05 7.34
C LEU A 174 -3.43 12.58 7.25
N THR A 175 -2.73 12.40 8.37
CA THR A 175 -1.37 11.88 8.39
C THR A 175 -1.33 10.46 7.83
N LEU A 176 -2.26 9.58 8.22
CA LEU A 176 -2.31 8.21 7.70
C LEU A 176 -2.59 8.18 6.20
N ALA A 177 -3.56 8.96 5.71
CA ALA A 177 -3.87 9.03 4.29
C ALA A 177 -2.70 9.63 3.50
N ALA A 178 -2.18 10.79 3.91
CA ALA A 178 -1.11 11.48 3.21
C ALA A 178 0.19 10.67 3.18
N SER A 179 0.58 10.06 4.30
CA SER A 179 1.80 9.25 4.37
C SER A 179 1.72 8.02 3.48
N PHE A 180 0.64 7.22 3.57
CA PHE A 180 0.52 5.99 2.78
C PHE A 180 0.23 6.25 1.30
N GLY A 181 -0.59 7.26 0.99
CA GLY A 181 -0.87 7.66 -0.39
C GLY A 181 0.39 8.19 -1.09
N THR A 182 1.18 9.01 -0.41
CA THR A 182 2.45 9.50 -0.97
C THR A 182 3.48 8.38 -1.07
N TYR A 183 3.57 7.50 -0.07
CA TYR A 183 4.39 6.29 -0.10
C TYR A 183 4.08 5.44 -1.35
N GLY A 184 2.80 5.16 -1.58
CA GLY A 184 2.35 4.37 -2.72
C GLY A 184 2.68 5.01 -4.07
N LEU A 185 2.46 6.33 -4.20
CA LEU A 185 2.81 7.08 -5.40
C LEU A 185 4.32 7.01 -5.71
N LEU A 186 5.17 7.22 -4.70
CA LEU A 186 6.63 7.15 -4.87
C LEU A 186 7.08 5.73 -5.20
N ARG A 187 6.55 4.71 -4.51
CA ARG A 187 6.85 3.30 -4.78
C ARG A 187 6.38 2.84 -6.16
N LYS A 188 5.31 3.43 -6.68
CA LYS A 188 4.85 3.17 -8.04
C LYS A 188 5.79 3.75 -9.11
N ARG A 189 6.40 4.91 -8.84
CA ARG A 189 7.26 5.63 -9.80
C ARG A 189 8.72 5.21 -9.77
N VAL A 190 9.24 4.87 -8.59
CA VAL A 190 10.66 4.54 -8.44
C VAL A 190 10.99 3.25 -9.17
N ASP A 191 12.07 3.27 -9.96
CA ASP A 191 12.51 2.09 -10.71
C ASP A 191 13.31 1.13 -9.82
N VAL A 192 12.61 0.48 -8.89
CA VAL A 192 13.16 -0.59 -8.07
C VAL A 192 12.11 -1.67 -7.83
N GLY A 193 12.52 -2.93 -7.89
CA GLY A 193 11.63 -4.06 -7.61
C GLY A 193 11.01 -3.98 -6.20
N ALA A 194 9.89 -4.68 -6.00
CA ALA A 194 9.20 -4.71 -4.72
C ALA A 194 10.11 -5.17 -3.58
N VAL A 195 10.79 -6.32 -3.76
CA VAL A 195 11.67 -6.91 -2.73
C VAL A 195 12.93 -6.07 -2.49
N PRO A 196 13.73 -5.69 -3.51
CA PRO A 196 14.91 -4.86 -3.26
C PRO A 196 14.57 -3.51 -2.62
N GLY A 197 13.48 -2.87 -3.05
CA GLY A 197 13.04 -1.61 -2.47
C GLY A 197 12.69 -1.73 -0.99
N LEU A 198 11.85 -2.71 -0.62
CA LEU A 198 11.48 -2.93 0.79
C LEU A 198 12.67 -3.36 1.65
N THR A 199 13.61 -4.10 1.08
CA THR A 199 14.87 -4.47 1.74
C THR A 199 15.65 -3.22 2.13
N ILE A 200 15.80 -2.27 1.21
CA ILE A 200 16.54 -1.03 1.45
C ILE A 200 15.79 -0.13 2.44
N GLU A 201 14.47 0.01 2.31
CA GLU A 201 13.65 0.75 3.27
C GLU A 201 13.83 0.19 4.69
N SER A 202 13.79 -1.13 4.84
CA SER A 202 14.00 -1.81 6.13
C SER A 202 15.43 -1.62 6.64
N ALA A 203 16.43 -1.63 5.76
CA ALA A 203 17.82 -1.38 6.12
C ALA A 203 18.06 0.08 6.55
N ILE A 204 17.39 1.06 5.93
CA ILE A 204 17.43 2.46 6.34
C ILE A 204 16.83 2.62 7.75
N LEU A 205 15.68 1.98 7.99
CA LEU A 205 14.99 2.04 9.27
C LEU A 205 15.64 1.19 10.38
N ILE A 206 16.66 0.38 10.06
CA ILE A 206 17.28 -0.49 11.06
C ILE A 206 17.95 0.31 12.17
N LEU A 207 18.57 1.46 11.86
CA LEU A 207 19.26 2.29 12.85
C LEU A 207 18.30 2.84 13.92
N PRO A 208 17.21 3.53 13.58
CA PRO A 208 16.24 3.96 14.59
C PRO A 208 15.53 2.79 15.28
N ALA A 209 15.29 1.67 14.58
CA ALA A 209 14.70 0.48 15.19
C ALA A 209 15.61 -0.14 16.26
N MET A 210 16.91 -0.27 15.98
CA MET A 210 17.90 -0.77 16.95
C MET A 210 18.01 0.17 18.15
N ALA A 211 18.02 1.48 17.93
CA ALA A 211 18.04 2.46 19.02
C ALA A 211 16.81 2.31 19.93
N ALA A 212 15.62 2.14 19.35
CA ALA A 212 14.40 1.90 20.12
C ALA A 212 14.47 0.60 20.94
N VAL A 213 14.88 -0.51 20.33
CA VAL A 213 15.00 -1.79 21.05
C VAL A 213 16.01 -1.72 22.20
N VAL A 214 17.17 -1.10 21.98
CA VAL A 214 18.17 -0.92 23.05
C VAL A 214 17.63 -0.05 24.17
N TYR A 215 16.89 1.01 23.84
CA TYR A 215 16.23 1.85 24.83
C TYR A 215 15.26 1.04 25.72
N PHE A 216 14.36 0.24 25.12
CA PHE A 216 13.42 -0.59 25.87
C PHE A 216 14.12 -1.69 26.68
N ALA A 217 15.17 -2.30 26.14
CA ALA A 217 15.98 -3.29 26.86
C ALA A 217 16.65 -2.71 28.12
N GLY A 218 16.94 -1.41 28.14
CA GLY A 218 17.51 -0.70 29.29
C GLY A 218 16.50 -0.23 30.35
N LEU A 219 15.19 -0.32 30.08
CA LEU A 219 14.17 0.04 31.07
C LEU A 219 14.05 -1.04 32.16
N PRO A 220 13.57 -0.70 33.38
CA PRO A 220 13.36 -1.69 34.44
C PRO A 220 12.43 -2.85 34.05
N ALA A 221 11.47 -2.59 33.16
CA ALA A 221 10.56 -3.60 32.62
C ALA A 221 11.22 -4.52 31.55
N GLY A 222 12.36 -4.11 31.00
CA GLY A 222 13.04 -4.78 29.89
C GLY A 222 12.29 -4.71 28.56
N SER A 223 12.87 -5.36 27.55
CA SER A 223 12.26 -5.54 26.23
C SER A 223 11.11 -6.55 26.29
N SER A 224 10.02 -6.30 25.57
CA SER A 224 8.91 -7.24 25.42
C SER A 224 9.32 -8.52 24.67
N PHE A 225 10.37 -8.45 23.85
CA PHE A 225 10.95 -9.58 23.13
C PHE A 225 12.03 -10.29 23.96
N GLY A 226 12.04 -11.62 23.92
CA GLY A 226 13.04 -12.46 24.59
C GLY A 226 12.63 -13.01 25.96
N ASN A 227 11.59 -12.45 26.59
CA ASN A 227 11.12 -12.88 27.91
C ASN A 227 10.12 -14.04 27.86
N ASP A 228 9.23 -14.05 26.86
CA ASP A 228 8.26 -15.12 26.63
C ASP A 228 8.36 -15.60 25.17
N LEU A 229 8.46 -16.92 24.97
CA LEU A 229 8.65 -17.49 23.65
C LEU A 229 7.43 -17.25 22.75
N SER A 230 6.21 -17.36 23.30
CA SER A 230 4.97 -17.20 22.52
C SER A 230 4.81 -15.76 22.01
N LEU A 231 5.04 -14.77 22.88
CA LEU A 231 5.02 -13.35 22.53
C LEU A 231 6.16 -13.01 21.56
N SER A 232 7.35 -13.56 21.77
CA SER A 232 8.48 -13.34 20.86
C SER A 232 8.19 -13.85 19.45
N LEU A 233 7.58 -15.03 19.32
CA LEU A 233 7.14 -15.57 18.03
C LEU A 233 6.05 -14.71 17.38
N LEU A 234 5.11 -14.17 18.17
CA LEU A 234 4.11 -13.23 17.67
C LEU A 234 4.75 -11.92 17.19
N ILE A 235 5.74 -11.39 17.90
CA ILE A 235 6.49 -10.20 17.49
C ILE A 235 7.24 -10.46 16.17
N MET A 236 7.89 -11.62 16.03
CA MET A 236 8.57 -12.05 14.80
C MET A 236 7.60 -12.15 13.61
N LEU A 237 6.42 -12.73 13.84
CA LEU A 237 5.35 -12.82 12.84
C LEU A 237 4.92 -11.43 12.35
N GLY A 238 5.03 -10.40 13.20
CA GLY A 238 4.77 -9.01 12.82
C GLY A 238 5.66 -8.51 11.70
N GLY A 239 6.92 -8.98 11.61
CA GLY A 239 7.81 -8.70 10.48
C GLY A 239 7.26 -9.30 9.18
N VAL A 240 6.78 -10.55 9.22
CA VAL A 240 6.16 -11.22 8.07
C VAL A 240 4.88 -10.50 7.64
N LEU A 241 3.99 -10.19 8.59
CA LEU A 241 2.74 -9.47 8.36
C LEU A 241 2.96 -8.01 7.92
N THR A 242 4.17 -7.49 8.03
CA THR A 242 4.58 -6.22 7.43
C THR A 242 5.06 -6.44 6.00
N ALA A 243 6.01 -7.35 5.83
CA ALA A 243 6.68 -7.57 4.56
C ALA A 243 5.71 -8.01 3.46
N VAL A 244 4.95 -9.07 3.72
CA VAL A 244 4.11 -9.72 2.72
C VAL A 244 3.11 -8.76 2.08
N PRO A 245 2.23 -8.06 2.83
CA PRO A 245 1.27 -7.16 2.21
C PRO A 245 1.94 -5.95 1.52
N LEU A 246 3.06 -5.43 2.02
CA LEU A 246 3.78 -4.34 1.35
C LEU A 246 4.41 -4.78 0.03
N LEU A 247 4.94 -6.01 -0.03
CA LEU A 247 5.46 -6.57 -1.27
C LEU A 247 4.33 -6.76 -2.29
N LEU A 248 3.19 -7.32 -1.86
CA LEU A 248 2.00 -7.48 -2.68
C LEU A 248 1.47 -6.12 -3.17
N PHE A 249 1.38 -5.13 -2.28
CA PHE A 249 1.00 -3.77 -2.61
C PHE A 249 1.94 -3.14 -3.63
N ALA A 250 3.27 -3.24 -3.44
CA ALA A 250 4.25 -2.67 -4.36
C ALA A 250 4.17 -3.34 -5.75
N ILE A 251 3.92 -4.65 -5.81
CA ILE A 251 3.66 -5.37 -7.07
C ILE A 251 2.40 -4.83 -7.74
N ALA A 252 1.30 -4.68 -6.99
CA ALA A 252 0.04 -4.15 -7.50
C ALA A 252 0.16 -2.71 -7.99
N ALA A 253 0.80 -1.84 -7.21
CA ALA A 253 1.01 -0.43 -7.53
C ALA A 253 1.78 -0.25 -8.85
N ARG A 254 2.76 -1.11 -9.13
CA ARG A 254 3.48 -1.08 -10.42
C ARG A 254 2.63 -1.58 -11.60
N ARG A 255 1.64 -2.44 -11.37
CA ARG A 255 0.88 -3.15 -12.43
C ARG A 255 -0.54 -2.63 -12.67
N MET A 256 -1.02 -1.75 -11.81
CA MET A 256 -2.39 -1.21 -11.87
C MET A 256 -2.39 0.31 -11.87
N ALA A 257 -3.43 0.93 -12.43
CA ALA A 257 -3.69 2.35 -12.20
C ALA A 257 -3.84 2.61 -10.69
N TYR A 258 -3.24 3.69 -10.21
CA TYR A 258 -3.22 4.05 -8.80
C TYR A 258 -4.62 4.42 -8.29
N SER A 259 -5.44 5.04 -9.14
CA SER A 259 -6.87 5.23 -8.91
C SER A 259 -7.62 3.91 -8.70
N THR A 260 -7.39 2.90 -9.54
CA THR A 260 -7.98 1.57 -9.36
C THR A 260 -7.52 0.91 -8.07
N LEU A 261 -6.24 1.03 -7.73
CA LEU A 261 -5.71 0.50 -6.48
C LEU A 261 -6.35 1.17 -5.25
N GLY A 262 -6.65 2.47 -5.35
CA GLY A 262 -7.41 3.23 -4.36
C GLY A 262 -8.81 2.65 -4.12
N PHE A 263 -9.57 2.31 -5.16
CA PHE A 263 -10.89 1.69 -4.96
C PHE A 263 -10.81 0.29 -4.35
N ILE A 264 -9.79 -0.51 -4.71
CA ILE A 264 -9.59 -1.84 -4.10
C ILE A 264 -9.24 -1.70 -2.60
N GLN A 265 -8.60 -0.60 -2.18
CA GLN A 265 -8.28 -0.36 -0.76
C GLN A 265 -9.49 -0.40 0.15
N PHE A 266 -10.69 -0.03 -0.32
CA PHE A 266 -11.92 -0.07 0.49
C PHE A 266 -12.24 -1.48 1.02
N LEU A 267 -11.63 -2.53 0.48
CA LEU A 267 -11.72 -3.88 1.01
C LEU A 267 -11.19 -4.00 2.46
N ALA A 268 -10.05 -3.38 2.77
CA ALA A 268 -9.46 -3.46 4.11
C ALA A 268 -10.36 -2.85 5.19
N PRO A 269 -10.83 -1.58 5.10
CA PRO A 269 -11.73 -1.02 6.10
C PRO A 269 -13.11 -1.70 6.11
N THR A 270 -13.54 -2.35 5.01
CA THR A 270 -14.74 -3.20 5.02
C THR A 270 -14.57 -4.43 5.92
N ILE A 271 -13.44 -5.13 5.80
CA ILE A 271 -13.13 -6.27 6.69
C ILE A 271 -13.08 -5.79 8.13
N VAL A 272 -12.41 -4.67 8.42
CA VAL A 272 -12.35 -4.09 9.76
C VAL A 272 -13.74 -3.71 10.29
N PHE A 273 -14.60 -3.12 9.46
CA PHE A 273 -15.98 -2.81 9.83
C PHE A 273 -16.77 -4.07 10.20
N ILE A 274 -16.65 -5.14 9.42
CA ILE A 274 -17.30 -6.43 9.71
C ILE A 274 -16.77 -7.03 11.02
N LEU A 275 -15.45 -7.03 11.23
CA LEU A 275 -14.83 -7.49 12.48
C LEU A 275 -15.29 -6.66 13.68
N GLY A 276 -15.47 -5.34 13.49
CA GLY A 276 -16.07 -4.43 14.47
C GLY A 276 -17.40 -4.96 15.00
N LEU A 277 -18.30 -5.33 14.10
CA LEU A 277 -19.64 -5.80 14.45
C LEU A 277 -19.65 -7.24 15.00
N THR A 278 -18.88 -8.15 14.39
CA THR A 278 -19.00 -9.60 14.67
C THR A 278 -18.04 -10.12 15.72
N VAL A 279 -16.82 -9.59 15.78
CA VAL A 279 -15.76 -10.07 16.68
C VAL A 279 -15.57 -9.12 17.85
N PHE A 280 -15.62 -7.81 17.61
CA PHE A 280 -15.37 -6.80 18.64
C PHE A 280 -16.66 -6.29 19.32
N GLY A 281 -17.83 -6.73 18.86
CA GLY A 281 -19.11 -6.40 19.49
C GLY A 281 -19.45 -4.89 19.47
N GLN A 282 -18.92 -4.14 18.49
CA GLN A 282 -19.21 -2.73 18.35
C GLN A 282 -20.64 -2.52 17.84
N GLU A 283 -21.29 -1.49 18.36
CA GLU A 283 -22.62 -1.08 17.91
C GLU A 283 -22.57 -0.49 16.50
N LEU A 284 -23.50 -0.91 15.66
CA LEU A 284 -23.66 -0.36 14.31
C LEU A 284 -24.26 1.05 14.40
N LYS A 285 -23.45 2.07 14.13
CA LYS A 285 -23.93 3.46 14.07
C LYS A 285 -24.53 3.75 12.69
N THR A 286 -25.66 4.45 12.66
CA THR A 286 -26.35 4.84 11.41
C THR A 286 -25.44 5.58 10.43
N VAL A 287 -24.57 6.45 10.94
CA VAL A 287 -23.60 7.21 10.11
C VAL A 287 -22.57 6.29 9.45
N GLN A 288 -22.11 5.26 10.16
CA GLN A 288 -21.17 4.27 9.61
C GLN A 288 -21.84 3.42 8.54
N LEU A 289 -23.10 3.00 8.76
CA LEU A 289 -23.87 2.28 7.76
C LEU A 289 -24.10 3.12 6.49
N ALA A 290 -24.48 4.39 6.64
CA ALA A 290 -24.66 5.30 5.52
C ALA A 290 -23.35 5.50 4.74
N CYS A 291 -22.24 5.73 5.43
CA CYS A 291 -20.91 5.80 4.82
C CYS A 291 -20.57 4.53 4.03
N PHE A 292 -20.78 3.37 4.65
CA PHE A 292 -20.53 2.07 4.03
C PHE A 292 -21.33 1.87 2.74
N ILE A 293 -22.63 2.17 2.75
CA ILE A 293 -23.51 2.09 1.58
C ILE A 293 -23.02 3.01 0.46
N LEU A 294 -22.63 4.25 0.77
CA LEU A 294 -22.15 5.22 -0.22
C LEU A 294 -20.83 4.77 -0.86
N ILE A 295 -19.88 4.29 -0.06
CA ILE A 295 -18.58 3.78 -0.54
C ILE A 295 -18.77 2.54 -1.41
N TRP A 296 -19.61 1.59 -1.01
CA TRP A 296 -19.85 0.38 -1.80
C TRP A 296 -20.65 0.65 -3.08
N SER A 297 -21.57 1.62 -3.05
CA SER A 297 -22.23 2.12 -4.27
C SER A 297 -21.21 2.74 -5.22
N ALA A 298 -20.28 3.55 -4.70
CA ALA A 298 -19.20 4.14 -5.48
C ALA A 298 -18.27 3.07 -6.08
N ALA A 299 -17.87 2.08 -5.28
CA ALA A 299 -17.05 0.96 -5.75
C ALA A 299 -17.77 0.16 -6.86
N ALA A 300 -19.06 -0.12 -6.71
CA ALA A 300 -19.86 -0.80 -7.73
C ALA A 300 -19.89 -0.01 -9.06
N ILE A 301 -20.12 1.31 -9.01
CA ILE A 301 -20.09 2.18 -10.19
C ILE A 301 -18.70 2.16 -10.85
N PHE A 302 -17.64 2.24 -10.04
CA PHE A 302 -16.27 2.27 -10.53
C PHE A 302 -15.86 0.96 -11.22
N VAL A 303 -16.18 -0.18 -10.58
CA VAL A 303 -15.91 -1.52 -11.14
C VAL A 303 -16.73 -1.76 -12.40
N TRP A 304 -18.00 -1.34 -12.41
CA TRP A 304 -18.86 -1.46 -13.59
C TRP A 304 -18.32 -0.66 -14.78
N ASP A 305 -17.83 0.56 -14.57
CA ASP A 305 -17.23 1.36 -15.66
C ASP A 305 -15.97 0.70 -16.24
N ILE A 306 -15.13 0.08 -15.40
CA ILE A 306 -13.96 -0.68 -15.88
C ILE A 306 -14.40 -1.88 -16.72
N TRP A 307 -15.35 -2.66 -16.22
CA TRP A 307 -15.84 -3.85 -16.91
C TRP A 307 -16.52 -3.51 -18.24
N ALA A 308 -17.41 -2.50 -18.26
CA ALA A 308 -18.10 -2.06 -19.46
C ALA A 308 -17.15 -1.53 -20.55
N ARG A 309 -15.98 -0.99 -20.16
CA ARG A 309 -14.95 -0.54 -21.11
C ARG A 309 -14.16 -1.69 -21.72
N GLN A 310 -13.85 -2.72 -20.93
CA GLN A 310 -13.15 -3.90 -21.44
C GLN A 310 -13.97 -4.68 -22.47
N GLN A 311 -15.30 -4.51 -22.47
CA GLN A 311 -16.19 -5.16 -23.43
C GLN A 311 -16.41 -4.38 -24.74
N ARG A 312 -15.90 -3.16 -24.88
CA ARG A 312 -16.06 -2.39 -26.13
C ARG A 312 -15.08 -2.91 -27.18
N PRO A 313 -15.55 -3.30 -28.38
CA PRO A 313 -14.65 -3.71 -29.47
C PRO A 313 -13.69 -2.56 -29.83
N PRO A 314 -12.43 -2.87 -30.20
CA PRO A 314 -11.55 -1.87 -30.79
C PRO A 314 -12.24 -1.26 -32.02
N LEU A 315 -12.32 0.07 -32.09
CA LEU A 315 -12.80 0.74 -33.29
C LEU A 315 -11.85 0.38 -34.44
N VAL A 316 -12.33 -0.42 -35.38
CA VAL A 316 -11.61 -0.69 -36.64
C VAL A 316 -11.47 0.65 -37.35
N PRO A 317 -10.24 1.11 -37.69
CA PRO A 317 -10.08 2.32 -38.49
C PRO A 317 -10.80 2.13 -39.82
N SER A 318 -11.76 3.00 -40.13
CA SER A 318 -12.40 3.02 -41.44
C SER A 318 -11.33 3.29 -42.50
N GLU A 319 -11.14 2.32 -43.40
CA GLU A 319 -10.24 2.45 -44.55
C GLU A 319 -10.62 3.73 -45.32
N PRO A 320 -9.67 4.61 -45.67
CA PRO A 320 -9.98 5.77 -46.48
C PRO A 320 -10.55 5.30 -47.81
N ALA A 321 -11.77 5.71 -48.11
CA ALA A 321 -12.42 5.42 -49.38
C ALA A 321 -11.49 5.88 -50.51
N LYS A 322 -11.01 4.92 -51.31
CA LYS A 322 -10.33 5.21 -52.56
C LYS A 322 -11.40 5.72 -53.54
N GLY A 323 -11.46 7.03 -53.69
CA GLY A 323 -12.17 7.74 -54.76
C GLY A 323 -11.16 8.49 -55.61
#